data_AF-A0A956BM51-F1
#
_entry.id   AF-A0A956BM51-F1
#
_cell.length_a   1.000
_cell.length_b   1.000
_cell.length_c   1.000
_cell.angle_alpha   90.00
_cell.angle_beta   90.00
_cell.angle_gamma   90.00
#
_symmetry.space_group_name_H-M   'P 1'
#
loop_
_entity.id
_entity.type
_entity.pdbx_description
1 polymer ?
#
loop_
_entity_poly.entity_id
_entity_poly.type
_entity_poly.pdbx_seq_one_letter_code
_entity_poly.pdbx_strand_id
1 'polypeptide(L)'
;IKGIHLSMKSGMLAAEAAFEAMVSGDPSASTLKAYKDRLDASWVRTEMEPAKNMHHNFRDGFVGGMVRTGLQYILGPGSAIEPFSDDYAHMKKIADYAASPRPVREVQTDGTYLLDKLTDVFHSGTKHEEAQPAHLKIADTEICATTCKEQYGNPCTKFCPAQVYNMVMNEESGREEMQVDFSNCVHCKTCDIRDPYQIITWVPPEGGDGPEYGIL
;
A
#
# COMPACT_ATOMS: atom_id res chain seq x y z
N ILE A 1 -10.11 12.35 -5.01
CA ILE A 1 -9.52 11.11 -5.59
C ILE A 1 -9.27 11.35 -7.08
N LYS A 2 -8.09 11.86 -7.45
CA LYS A 2 -7.71 12.01 -8.87
C LYS A 2 -7.02 10.72 -9.28
N GLY A 3 -7.60 9.98 -10.21
CA GLY A 3 -7.16 8.63 -10.58
C GLY A 3 -8.30 7.73 -11.05
N ILE A 4 -9.51 7.90 -10.50
CA ILE A 4 -10.69 7.12 -10.92
C ILE A 4 -10.99 7.33 -12.41
N HIS A 5 -10.98 8.57 -12.90
CA HIS A 5 -11.23 8.88 -14.30
C HIS A 5 -10.16 8.28 -15.23
N LEU A 6 -8.89 8.24 -14.78
CA LEU A 6 -7.80 7.57 -15.49
C LEU A 6 -8.02 6.06 -15.54
N SER A 7 -8.40 5.44 -14.42
CA SER A 7 -8.74 4.02 -14.33
C SER A 7 -9.93 3.65 -15.21
N MET A 8 -10.98 4.47 -15.22
CA MET A 8 -12.14 4.28 -16.10
C MET A 8 -11.72 4.30 -17.57
N LYS A 9 -10.95 5.32 -17.99
CA LYS A 9 -10.49 5.40 -19.38
C LYS A 9 -9.58 4.24 -19.75
N SER A 10 -8.67 3.87 -18.85
CA SER A 10 -7.81 2.70 -19.03
C SER A 10 -8.61 1.42 -19.23
N GLY A 11 -9.63 1.17 -18.39
CA GLY A 11 -10.53 0.04 -18.51
C GLY A 11 -11.31 0.01 -19.83
N MET A 12 -11.79 1.17 -20.30
CA MET A 12 -12.45 1.28 -21.61
C MET A 12 -11.50 0.89 -22.76
N LEU A 13 -10.28 1.41 -22.75
CA LEU A 13 -9.28 1.12 -23.79
C LEU A 13 -8.84 -0.36 -23.78
N ALA A 14 -8.73 -0.95 -22.59
CA ALA A 14 -8.44 -2.37 -22.43
C ALA A 14 -9.58 -3.24 -23.00
N ALA A 15 -10.84 -2.87 -22.72
CA ALA A 15 -12.01 -3.57 -23.24
C ALA A 15 -12.08 -3.49 -24.79
N GLU A 16 -11.81 -2.33 -25.37
CA GLU A 16 -11.75 -2.16 -26.83
C GLU A 16 -10.68 -3.04 -27.48
N ALA A 17 -9.49 -3.13 -26.88
CA ALA A 17 -8.40 -3.97 -27.38
C ALA A 17 -8.72 -5.47 -27.25
N ALA A 18 -9.30 -5.86 -26.11
CA ALA A 18 -9.75 -7.25 -25.90
C ALA A 18 -10.86 -7.65 -26.87
N PHE A 19 -11.82 -6.75 -27.13
CA PHE A 19 -12.89 -6.99 -28.09
C PHE A 19 -12.37 -7.17 -29.52
N GLU A 20 -11.41 -6.34 -29.94
CA GLU A 20 -10.76 -6.49 -31.23
C GLU A 20 -10.05 -7.84 -31.37
N ALA A 21 -9.29 -8.25 -30.34
CA ALA A 21 -8.64 -9.56 -30.30
C ALA A 21 -9.64 -10.73 -30.41
N MET A 22 -10.81 -10.59 -29.79
CA MET A 22 -11.89 -11.58 -29.90
C MET A 22 -12.47 -11.64 -31.31
N VAL A 23 -12.73 -10.48 -31.94
CA VAL A 23 -13.31 -10.41 -33.29
C VAL A 23 -12.34 -10.91 -34.36
N SER A 24 -11.05 -10.60 -34.22
CA SER A 24 -10.00 -11.10 -35.12
C SER A 24 -9.66 -12.56 -34.89
N GLY A 25 -10.06 -13.13 -33.75
CA GLY A 25 -9.69 -14.49 -33.33
C GLY A 25 -8.22 -14.62 -32.94
N ASP A 26 -7.52 -13.51 -32.66
CA ASP A 26 -6.10 -13.48 -32.34
C ASP A 26 -5.85 -12.90 -30.93
N PRO A 27 -5.72 -13.76 -29.89
CA PRO A 27 -5.38 -13.34 -28.54
C PRO A 27 -3.87 -13.13 -28.34
N SER A 28 -3.08 -13.00 -29.40
CA SER A 28 -1.64 -12.79 -29.29
C SER A 28 -1.30 -11.50 -28.54
N ALA A 29 -0.11 -11.49 -27.92
CA ALA A 29 0.43 -10.30 -27.27
C ALA A 29 0.58 -9.12 -28.25
N SER A 30 0.80 -9.38 -29.54
CA SER A 30 0.85 -8.34 -30.58
C SER A 30 -0.49 -7.63 -30.76
N THR A 31 -1.60 -8.38 -30.80
CA THR A 31 -2.94 -7.79 -30.94
C THR A 31 -3.37 -7.09 -29.66
N LEU A 32 -3.09 -7.69 -28.49
CA LEU A 32 -3.40 -7.09 -27.19
C LEU A 32 -2.53 -5.85 -26.86
N LYS A 33 -1.37 -5.69 -27.50
CA LYS A 33 -0.53 -4.47 -27.38
C LYS A 33 -1.29 -3.20 -27.75
N ALA A 34 -2.34 -3.30 -28.57
CA ALA A 34 -3.23 -2.19 -28.92
C ALA A 34 -3.75 -1.44 -27.68
N TYR A 35 -3.98 -2.11 -26.54
CA TYR A 35 -4.35 -1.45 -25.28
C TYR A 35 -3.29 -0.43 -24.85
N LYS A 36 -2.02 -0.84 -24.79
CA LYS A 36 -0.92 0.02 -24.38
C LYS A 36 -0.74 1.19 -25.34
N ASP A 37 -0.81 0.93 -26.64
CA ASP A 37 -0.65 1.96 -27.68
C ASP A 37 -1.75 3.00 -27.60
N ARG A 38 -3.00 2.56 -27.39
CA ARG A 38 -4.15 3.47 -27.19
C ARG A 38 -4.03 4.24 -25.89
N LEU A 39 -3.56 3.62 -24.81
CA LEU A 39 -3.37 4.30 -23.53
C LEU A 39 -2.31 5.40 -23.65
N ASP A 40 -1.17 5.11 -24.27
CA ASP A 40 -0.10 6.08 -24.51
C ASP A 40 -0.53 7.22 -25.44
N ALA A 41 -1.40 6.94 -26.42
CA ALA A 41 -1.98 7.95 -27.31
C ALA A 41 -3.17 8.72 -26.71
N SER A 42 -3.66 8.32 -25.53
CA SER A 42 -4.84 8.91 -24.92
C SER A 42 -4.51 10.13 -24.06
N TRP A 43 -5.56 10.89 -23.72
CA TRP A 43 -5.45 12.01 -22.78
C TRP A 43 -4.95 11.59 -21.39
N VAL A 44 -5.05 10.31 -21.00
CA VAL A 44 -4.47 9.80 -19.74
C VAL A 44 -2.97 10.08 -19.72
N ARG A 45 -2.27 9.79 -20.83
CA ARG A 45 -0.83 10.04 -20.92
C ARG A 45 -0.53 11.53 -20.84
N THR A 46 -1.28 12.33 -21.60
CA THR A 46 -1.14 13.79 -21.61
C THR A 46 -1.39 14.41 -20.23
N GLU A 47 -2.37 13.91 -19.47
CA GLU A 47 -2.70 14.41 -18.13
C GLU A 47 -1.64 14.03 -17.09
N MET A 48 -1.06 12.83 -17.20
CA MET A 48 -0.04 12.34 -16.26
C MET A 48 1.35 12.92 -16.53
N GLU A 49 1.63 13.34 -17.77
CA GLU A 49 2.95 13.80 -18.19
C GLU A 49 3.51 14.95 -17.32
N PRO A 50 2.74 16.01 -16.96
CA PRO A 50 3.22 17.07 -16.09
C PRO A 50 3.53 16.62 -14.67
N ALA A 51 2.99 15.48 -14.21
CA ALA A 51 3.16 14.98 -12.85
C ALA A 51 4.17 13.81 -12.74
N LYS A 52 4.74 13.34 -13.86
CA LYS A 52 5.54 12.10 -13.92
C LYS A 52 6.73 12.05 -12.95
N ASN A 53 7.33 13.19 -12.64
CA ASN A 53 8.49 13.31 -11.75
C ASN A 53 8.11 13.83 -10.34
N MET A 54 6.82 13.95 -10.03
CA MET A 54 6.33 14.54 -8.78
C MET A 54 6.93 13.85 -7.55
N HIS A 55 6.76 12.53 -7.38
CA HIS A 55 7.31 11.81 -6.22
C HIS A 55 8.84 11.93 -6.13
N HIS A 56 9.53 11.86 -7.27
CA HIS A 56 10.98 11.99 -7.31
C HIS A 56 11.45 13.36 -6.78
N ASN A 57 10.74 14.45 -7.13
CA ASN A 57 11.10 15.79 -6.68
C ASN A 57 11.18 15.90 -5.16
N PHE A 58 10.28 15.20 -4.45
CA PHE A 58 10.17 15.25 -2.98
C PHE A 58 11.13 14.33 -2.24
N ARG A 59 11.98 13.56 -2.92
CA ARG A 59 12.92 12.60 -2.29
C ARG A 59 13.86 13.26 -1.27
N ASP A 60 14.27 14.51 -1.54
CA ASP A 60 15.26 15.24 -0.74
C ASP A 60 14.58 16.18 0.29
N GLY A 61 13.26 16.07 0.44
CA GLY A 61 12.46 16.85 1.40
C GLY A 61 11.48 17.82 0.77
N PHE A 62 10.59 18.34 1.62
CA PHE A 62 9.41 19.11 1.20
C PHE A 62 9.75 20.39 0.44
N VAL A 63 10.65 21.24 0.98
CA VAL A 63 10.95 22.55 0.39
C VAL A 63 11.61 22.40 -0.99
N GLY A 64 12.63 21.54 -1.10
CA GLY A 64 13.29 21.26 -2.37
C GLY A 64 12.34 20.64 -3.40
N GLY A 65 11.49 19.71 -2.96
CA GLY A 65 10.47 19.09 -3.80
C GLY A 65 9.43 20.07 -4.34
N MET A 66 9.00 21.03 -3.51
CA MET A 66 8.10 22.10 -3.93
C MET A 66 8.73 22.98 -5.02
N VAL A 67 9.99 23.38 -4.85
CA VAL A 67 10.70 24.20 -5.85
C VAL A 67 10.86 23.45 -7.17
N ARG A 68 11.34 22.20 -7.13
CA ARG A 68 11.52 21.35 -8.33
C ARG A 68 10.20 21.12 -9.06
N THR A 69 9.14 20.84 -8.31
CA THR A 69 7.79 20.67 -8.87
C THR A 69 7.27 21.97 -9.48
N GLY A 70 7.45 23.11 -8.81
CA GLY A 70 7.07 24.41 -9.38
C GLY A 70 7.77 24.69 -10.71
N LEU A 71 9.08 24.46 -10.77
CA LEU A 71 9.86 24.59 -12.01
C LEU A 71 9.38 23.61 -13.09
N GLN A 72 9.04 22.38 -12.72
CA GLN A 72 8.51 21.34 -13.61
C GLN A 72 7.21 21.77 -14.30
N TYR A 73 6.30 22.41 -13.57
CA TYR A 73 5.05 22.91 -14.14
C TYR A 73 5.22 24.16 -14.99
N ILE A 74 6.27 24.97 -14.76
CA ILE A 74 6.55 26.19 -15.53
C ILE A 74 7.34 25.88 -16.81
N LEU A 75 8.38 25.06 -16.71
CA LEU A 75 9.35 24.78 -17.78
C LEU A 75 9.03 23.50 -18.55
N GLY A 76 8.06 22.72 -18.08
CA GLY A 76 7.74 21.41 -18.61
C GLY A 76 8.43 20.27 -17.83
N PRO A 77 7.90 19.03 -17.94
CA PRO A 77 8.26 17.96 -17.01
C PRO A 77 9.64 17.33 -17.23
N GLY A 78 10.39 17.76 -18.26
CA GLY A 78 11.70 17.20 -18.61
C GLY A 78 11.61 15.73 -19.02
N SER A 79 12.72 15.00 -18.95
CA SER A 79 12.75 13.54 -19.13
C SER A 79 12.18 12.83 -17.91
N ALA A 80 11.65 11.62 -18.10
CA ALA A 80 11.29 10.77 -16.96
C ALA A 80 12.56 10.43 -16.18
N ILE A 81 12.52 10.62 -14.86
CA ILE A 81 13.58 10.17 -13.96
C ILE A 81 13.29 8.73 -13.57
N GLU A 82 14.33 7.94 -13.32
CA GLU A 82 14.22 6.53 -12.94
C GLU A 82 13.15 6.29 -11.85
N PRO A 83 12.40 5.18 -11.95
CA PRO A 83 11.38 4.81 -10.96
C PRO A 83 11.94 4.80 -9.54
N PHE A 84 11.08 5.12 -8.57
CA PHE A 84 11.42 4.97 -7.17
C PHE A 84 11.66 3.48 -6.85
N SER A 85 12.64 3.18 -6.01
CA SER A 85 12.79 1.82 -5.47
C SER A 85 11.59 1.45 -4.61
N ASP A 86 11.42 0.15 -4.36
CA ASP A 86 10.29 -0.36 -3.59
C ASP A 86 10.18 0.30 -2.21
N ASP A 87 8.96 0.53 -1.78
CA ASP A 87 8.65 1.36 -0.61
C ASP A 87 9.30 0.81 0.68
N TYR A 88 9.33 -0.51 0.86
CA TYR A 88 9.98 -1.18 1.99
C TYR A 88 11.49 -0.91 2.07
N ALA A 89 12.17 -0.71 0.93
CA ALA A 89 13.61 -0.47 0.86
C ALA A 89 14.03 0.87 1.49
N HIS A 90 13.07 1.78 1.68
CA HIS A 90 13.28 3.07 2.32
C HIS A 90 13.04 3.04 3.85
N MET A 91 12.67 1.89 4.42
CA MET A 91 12.54 1.75 5.86
C MET A 91 13.93 1.65 6.51
N LYS A 92 14.24 2.60 7.38
CA LYS A 92 15.49 2.61 8.15
C LYS A 92 15.38 1.69 9.37
N LYS A 93 16.51 1.10 9.76
CA LYS A 93 16.59 0.36 11.03
C LYS A 93 16.55 1.33 12.20
N ILE A 94 16.12 0.85 13.37
CA ILE A 94 16.10 1.64 14.62
C ILE A 94 17.48 2.24 14.89
N ALA A 95 18.56 1.48 14.66
CA ALA A 95 19.93 1.94 14.85
C ALA A 95 20.33 3.12 13.94
N ASP A 96 19.71 3.27 12.77
CA ASP A 96 20.03 4.35 11.81
C ASP A 96 19.29 5.66 12.11
N TYR A 97 18.34 5.65 13.06
CA TYR A 97 17.71 6.87 13.56
C TYR A 97 18.65 7.56 14.55
N ALA A 98 19.53 8.44 14.04
CA ALA A 98 20.52 9.16 14.83
C ALA A 98 19.91 9.95 16.02
N ALA A 99 20.34 9.61 17.24
CA ALA A 99 20.51 10.44 18.46
C ALA A 99 19.42 11.44 18.89
N SER A 100 18.21 11.38 18.34
CA SER A 100 17.05 12.10 18.88
C SER A 100 15.80 11.27 18.65
N PRO A 101 15.48 10.34 19.58
CA PRO A 101 14.14 9.80 19.61
C PRO A 101 13.20 10.99 19.76
N ARG A 102 12.49 11.36 18.69
CA ARG A 102 11.32 12.21 18.86
C ARG A 102 10.41 11.42 19.79
N PRO A 103 10.06 11.94 20.97
CA PRO A 103 9.19 11.21 21.86
C PRO A 103 7.95 10.83 21.08
N VAL A 104 7.60 9.54 21.08
CA VAL A 104 6.32 9.09 20.54
C VAL A 104 5.28 9.78 21.39
N ARG A 105 4.63 10.80 20.84
CA ARG A 105 3.56 11.49 21.53
C ARG A 105 2.41 10.50 21.59
N GLU A 106 2.13 10.02 22.78
CA GLU A 106 0.91 9.27 23.03
C GLU A 106 -0.27 10.20 22.75
N VAL A 107 -1.09 9.81 21.77
CA VAL A 107 -2.28 10.55 21.39
C VAL A 107 -3.42 9.97 22.21
N GLN A 108 -3.92 10.74 23.17
CA GLN A 108 -5.12 10.37 23.90
C GLN A 108 -6.31 10.46 22.95
N THR A 109 -7.09 9.39 22.88
CA THR A 109 -8.33 9.32 22.11
C THR A 109 -9.46 9.97 22.92
N ASP A 110 -10.36 10.68 22.25
CA ASP A 110 -11.51 11.36 22.86
C ASP A 110 -12.85 10.70 22.49
N GLY A 111 -12.82 9.65 21.66
CA GLY A 111 -13.99 8.92 21.21
C GLY A 111 -14.91 9.71 20.26
N THR A 112 -14.54 10.94 19.87
CA THR A 112 -15.35 11.83 19.04
C THR A 112 -14.61 12.24 17.76
N TYR A 113 -13.43 12.86 17.89
CA TYR A 113 -12.58 13.28 16.77
C TYR A 113 -11.31 12.42 16.66
N LEU A 114 -10.85 11.89 17.78
CA LEU A 114 -9.72 10.98 17.89
C LEU A 114 -10.22 9.63 18.39
N LEU A 115 -10.32 8.68 17.47
CA LEU A 115 -10.74 7.31 17.73
C LEU A 115 -9.52 6.41 17.89
N ASP A 116 -9.65 5.36 18.69
CA ASP A 116 -8.69 4.27 18.71
C ASP A 116 -8.84 3.38 17.46
N LYS A 117 -7.82 2.56 17.18
CA LYS A 117 -7.80 1.71 15.98
C LYS A 117 -8.96 0.72 15.93
N LEU A 118 -9.40 0.15 17.06
CA LEU A 118 -10.47 -0.85 17.06
C LEU A 118 -11.83 -0.20 16.81
N THR A 119 -12.07 0.98 17.36
CA THR A 119 -13.27 1.77 17.04
C THR A 119 -13.32 2.14 15.55
N ASP A 120 -12.18 2.49 14.94
CA ASP A 120 -12.11 2.75 13.48
C ASP A 120 -12.36 1.49 12.64
N VAL A 121 -11.79 0.34 13.05
CA VAL A 121 -12.07 -0.96 12.42
C VAL A 121 -13.55 -1.30 12.50
N PHE A 122 -14.19 -1.08 13.65
CA PHE A 122 -15.64 -1.29 13.80
C PHE A 122 -16.44 -0.43 12.81
N HIS A 123 -16.09 0.85 12.66
CA HIS A 123 -16.76 1.74 11.69
C HIS A 123 -16.50 1.38 10.23
N SER A 124 -15.42 0.64 9.93
CA SER A 124 -15.19 0.11 8.57
C SER A 124 -16.18 -0.99 8.18
N GLY A 125 -16.90 -1.57 9.16
CA GLY A 125 -17.81 -2.71 8.96
C GLY A 125 -17.10 -3.98 8.49
N THR A 126 -15.76 -4.03 8.58
CA THR A 126 -15.00 -5.18 8.08
C THR A 126 -15.31 -6.44 8.87
N LYS A 127 -15.46 -7.55 8.14
CA LYS A 127 -15.74 -8.86 8.71
C LYS A 127 -15.17 -9.96 7.82
N HIS A 128 -14.81 -11.07 8.47
CA HIS A 128 -14.33 -12.29 7.83
C HIS A 128 -14.85 -13.49 8.61
N GLU A 129 -15.07 -14.63 7.94
CA GLU A 129 -15.31 -15.90 8.63
C GLU A 129 -14.04 -16.31 9.41
N GLU A 130 -14.14 -16.45 10.74
CA GLU A 130 -12.99 -16.74 11.61
C GLU A 130 -12.49 -18.18 11.46
N ALA A 131 -13.35 -19.10 11.00
CA ALA A 131 -12.97 -20.48 10.74
C ALA A 131 -12.19 -20.68 9.42
N GLN A 132 -11.92 -19.60 8.66
CA GLN A 132 -11.13 -19.67 7.44
C GLN A 132 -9.62 -19.49 7.73
N PRO A 133 -8.72 -19.99 6.86
CA PRO A 133 -7.29 -19.72 7.00
C PRO A 133 -6.99 -18.23 6.79
N ALA A 134 -6.16 -17.64 7.67
CA ALA A 134 -5.73 -16.25 7.54
C ALA A 134 -5.21 -15.94 6.13
N HIS A 135 -5.78 -14.93 5.46
CA HIS A 135 -5.41 -14.52 4.10
C HIS A 135 -4.12 -13.67 4.05
N LEU A 136 -3.52 -13.42 5.22
CA LEU A 136 -2.24 -12.76 5.40
C LEU A 136 -1.21 -13.83 5.75
N LYS A 137 -0.46 -14.29 4.75
CA LYS A 137 0.52 -15.38 4.93
C LYS A 137 1.85 -14.78 5.37
N ILE A 138 2.31 -15.16 6.56
CA ILE A 138 3.65 -14.80 7.06
C ILE A 138 4.56 -16.01 6.83
N ALA A 139 5.58 -15.86 5.98
CA ALA A 139 6.46 -16.96 5.60
C ALA A 139 7.28 -17.50 6.79
N ASP A 140 7.68 -16.62 7.70
CA ASP A 140 8.45 -16.98 8.91
C ASP A 140 8.11 -16.03 10.07
N THR A 141 7.32 -16.53 11.03
CA THR A 141 6.95 -15.78 12.24
C THR A 141 8.12 -15.63 13.23
N GLU A 142 9.19 -16.41 13.11
CA GLU A 142 10.36 -16.27 13.97
C GLU A 142 11.10 -14.96 13.69
N ILE A 143 11.15 -14.53 12.42
CA ILE A 143 11.68 -13.22 12.05
C ILE A 143 10.91 -12.11 12.77
N CYS A 144 9.59 -12.25 12.92
CA CYS A 144 8.78 -11.29 13.67
C CYS A 144 9.15 -11.25 15.15
N ALA A 145 9.32 -12.40 15.80
CA ALA A 145 9.67 -12.49 17.22
C ALA A 145 11.10 -12.03 17.54
N THR A 146 12.01 -12.10 16.56
CA THR A 146 13.45 -11.83 16.74
C THR A 146 13.95 -10.64 15.93
N THR A 147 14.46 -10.88 14.72
CA THR A 147 15.26 -9.93 13.94
C THR A 147 14.46 -8.70 13.55
N CYS A 148 13.17 -8.84 13.23
CA CYS A 148 12.30 -7.70 12.90
C CYS A 148 12.00 -6.82 14.12
N LYS A 149 11.80 -7.44 15.28
CA LYS A 149 11.67 -6.72 16.55
C LYS A 149 12.91 -5.90 16.86
N GLU A 150 14.10 -6.50 16.75
CA GLU A 150 15.37 -5.82 17.05
C GLU A 150 15.72 -4.73 16.03
N GLN A 151 15.61 -5.02 14.73
CA GLN A 151 16.06 -4.09 13.70
C GLN A 151 15.04 -2.98 13.40
N TYR A 152 13.74 -3.28 13.48
CA TYR A 152 12.67 -2.36 13.04
C TYR A 152 11.56 -2.15 14.08
N GLY A 153 11.53 -2.90 15.18
CA GLY A 153 10.52 -2.75 16.23
C GLY A 153 9.12 -3.17 15.78
N ASN A 154 9.03 -4.26 15.01
CA ASN A 154 7.77 -4.81 14.48
C ASN A 154 6.88 -3.73 13.83
N PRO A 155 7.33 -3.10 12.73
CA PRO A 155 6.67 -1.94 12.14
C PRO A 155 5.24 -2.24 11.65
N CYS A 156 4.92 -3.50 11.38
CA CYS A 156 3.57 -3.95 11.02
C CYS A 156 2.50 -3.64 12.07
N THR A 157 2.86 -3.64 13.36
CA THR A 157 1.97 -3.22 14.46
C THR A 157 1.59 -1.73 14.36
N LYS A 158 2.41 -0.94 13.66
CA LYS A 158 2.27 0.53 13.55
C LYS A 158 1.60 0.93 12.24
N PHE A 159 2.16 0.49 11.10
CA PHE A 159 1.65 0.89 9.79
C PHE A 159 0.34 0.20 9.42
N CYS A 160 0.00 -0.94 10.05
CA CYS A 160 -1.28 -1.58 9.82
C CYS A 160 -2.38 -0.64 10.35
N PRO A 161 -3.32 -0.21 9.49
CA PRO A 161 -4.39 0.68 9.91
C PRO A 161 -5.41 -0.03 10.80
N ALA A 162 -5.47 -1.37 10.74
CA ALA A 162 -6.58 -2.15 11.29
C ALA A 162 -6.17 -3.12 12.41
N GLN A 163 -5.04 -2.88 13.09
CA GLN A 163 -4.58 -3.69 14.22
C GLN A 163 -4.59 -5.21 13.97
N VAL A 164 -4.18 -5.62 12.77
CA VAL A 164 -4.15 -7.04 12.38
C VAL A 164 -2.94 -7.78 12.96
N TYR A 165 -1.81 -7.07 13.16
CA TYR A 165 -0.57 -7.67 13.64
C TYR A 165 -0.33 -7.25 15.08
N ASN A 166 -0.25 -8.23 15.98
CA ASN A 166 -0.05 -8.02 17.41
C ASN A 166 1.10 -8.90 17.91
N MET A 167 2.00 -8.32 18.70
CA MET A 167 3.03 -9.09 19.40
C MET A 167 2.48 -9.44 20.78
N VAL A 168 2.24 -10.71 21.06
CA VAL A 168 1.58 -11.18 22.29
C VAL A 168 2.49 -12.13 23.05
N MET A 169 2.54 -11.99 24.37
CA MET A 169 3.35 -12.86 25.23
C MET A 169 2.86 -14.31 25.14
N ASN A 170 3.75 -15.21 24.73
CA ASN A 170 3.53 -16.65 24.81
C ASN A 170 4.12 -17.16 26.13
N GLU A 171 3.28 -17.70 27.01
CA GLU A 171 3.70 -18.18 28.34
C GLU A 171 4.63 -19.40 28.27
N GLU A 172 4.50 -20.25 27.24
CA GLU A 172 5.32 -21.45 27.07
C GLU A 172 6.74 -21.10 26.61
N SER A 173 6.87 -20.17 25.65
CA SER A 173 8.17 -19.73 25.14
C SER A 173 8.79 -18.58 25.95
N GLY A 174 8.01 -17.91 26.79
CA GLY A 174 8.44 -16.81 27.65
C GLY A 174 8.80 -15.52 26.91
N ARG A 175 8.32 -15.35 25.67
CA ARG A 175 8.57 -14.18 24.82
C ARG A 175 7.35 -13.78 24.00
N GLU A 176 7.40 -12.59 23.41
CA GLU A 176 6.36 -12.14 22.49
C GLU A 176 6.45 -12.82 21.12
N GLU A 177 5.31 -13.28 20.61
CA GLU A 177 5.15 -13.93 19.31
C GLU A 177 4.05 -13.24 18.49
N MET A 178 4.08 -13.44 17.18
CA MET A 178 3.15 -12.78 16.25
C MET A 178 1.77 -13.45 16.28
N GLN A 179 0.75 -12.69 16.66
CA GLN A 179 -0.66 -13.00 16.47
C GLN A 179 -1.21 -12.20 15.28
N VAL A 180 -1.95 -12.88 14.40
CA VAL A 180 -2.57 -12.28 13.21
C VAL A 180 -4.09 -12.31 13.33
N ASP A 181 -4.69 -11.20 13.71
CA ASP A 181 -6.14 -11.01 13.82
C ASP A 181 -6.71 -10.60 12.46
N PHE A 182 -6.62 -11.53 11.49
CA PHE A 182 -6.93 -11.27 10.08
C PHE A 182 -8.37 -10.81 9.82
N SER A 183 -9.30 -11.10 10.74
CA SER A 183 -10.70 -10.67 10.66
C SER A 183 -10.85 -9.15 10.67
N ASN A 184 -9.87 -8.42 11.21
CA ASN A 184 -9.85 -6.96 11.19
C ASN A 184 -9.35 -6.39 9.84
N CYS A 185 -8.85 -7.20 8.91
CA CYS A 185 -8.19 -6.69 7.71
C CYS A 185 -9.11 -5.82 6.84
N VAL A 186 -8.65 -4.63 6.45
CA VAL A 186 -9.40 -3.72 5.55
C VAL A 186 -8.87 -3.73 4.10
N HIS A 187 -8.06 -4.73 3.77
CA HIS A 187 -7.55 -5.01 2.41
C HIS A 187 -6.72 -3.86 1.77
N CYS A 188 -6.15 -2.98 2.59
CA CYS A 188 -5.35 -1.83 2.15
C CYS A 188 -4.02 -2.20 1.43
N LYS A 189 -3.55 -3.45 1.58
CA LYS A 189 -2.27 -3.98 1.05
C LYS A 189 -0.99 -3.36 1.63
N THR A 190 -1.07 -2.45 2.60
CA THR A 190 0.12 -1.81 3.18
C THR A 190 1.12 -2.81 3.74
N CYS A 191 0.66 -3.90 4.35
CA CYS A 191 1.55 -4.92 4.92
C CYS A 191 2.36 -5.69 3.89
N ASP A 192 1.78 -5.99 2.73
CA ASP A 192 2.46 -6.61 1.59
C ASP A 192 3.54 -5.68 1.00
N ILE A 193 3.25 -4.37 0.97
CA ILE A 193 4.13 -3.36 0.36
C ILE A 193 5.25 -2.87 1.29
N ARG A 194 4.96 -2.71 2.59
CA ARG A 194 5.80 -1.96 3.54
C ARG A 194 6.65 -2.86 4.45
N ASP A 195 6.41 -4.17 4.47
CA ASP A 195 7.20 -5.10 5.28
C ASP A 195 8.68 -5.09 4.85
N PRO A 196 9.63 -4.70 5.73
CA PRO A 196 11.05 -4.62 5.38
C PRO A 196 11.68 -5.97 5.00
N TYR A 197 11.08 -7.09 5.41
CA TYR A 197 11.57 -8.43 5.05
C TYR A 197 10.84 -9.07 3.88
N GLN A 198 9.74 -8.45 3.40
CA GLN A 198 8.91 -8.99 2.30
C GLN A 198 8.47 -10.45 2.56
N ILE A 199 8.08 -10.76 3.80
CA ILE A 199 7.62 -12.09 4.25
C ILE A 199 6.12 -12.15 4.51
N ILE A 200 5.40 -11.02 4.38
CA ILE A 200 3.94 -10.97 4.45
C ILE A 200 3.38 -10.94 3.04
N THR A 201 2.60 -11.96 2.66
CA THR A 201 1.88 -11.98 1.39
C THR A 201 0.38 -11.85 1.63
N TRP A 202 -0.23 -10.83 1.03
CA TRP A 202 -1.69 -10.72 1.01
C TRP A 202 -2.25 -11.58 -0.12
N VAL A 203 -3.22 -12.45 0.19
CA VAL A 203 -4.04 -13.13 -0.81
C VAL A 203 -5.52 -12.77 -0.59
N PRO A 204 -6.38 -12.87 -1.62
CA PRO A 204 -7.81 -12.67 -1.42
C PRO A 204 -8.37 -13.68 -0.39
N PRO A 205 -9.18 -13.24 0.60
CA PRO A 205 -9.96 -14.12 1.46
C PRO A 205 -11.16 -14.72 0.70
N GLU A 206 -12.05 -15.40 1.41
CA GLU A 206 -13.34 -15.81 0.87
C GLU A 206 -14.13 -14.62 0.29
N GLY A 207 -14.88 -14.87 -0.79
CA GLY A 207 -15.59 -13.83 -1.52
C GLY A 207 -16.74 -13.25 -0.70
N GLY A 208 -16.75 -11.92 -0.52
CA GLY A 208 -17.76 -11.20 0.27
C GLY A 208 -17.23 -10.69 1.60
N ASP A 209 -16.06 -11.17 2.03
CA ASP A 209 -15.37 -10.69 3.22
C ASP A 209 -14.61 -9.37 2.98
N GLY A 210 -14.30 -8.68 4.06
CA GLY A 210 -13.60 -7.39 4.05
C GLY A 210 -14.50 -6.22 4.45
N PRO A 211 -14.05 -4.99 4.16
CA PRO A 211 -14.72 -3.78 4.63
C PRO A 211 -16.07 -3.52 3.94
N GLU A 212 -17.04 -3.02 4.71
CA GLU A 212 -18.35 -2.59 4.23
C GLU A 212 -18.40 -1.06 4.09
N TYR A 213 -17.69 -0.55 3.09
CA TYR A 213 -17.67 0.89 2.80
C TYR A 213 -18.97 1.35 2.12
N GLY A 214 -19.90 1.84 2.93
CA GLY A 214 -21.12 2.52 2.48
C GLY A 214 -20.98 4.04 2.42
N ILE A 215 -21.94 4.69 1.76
CA ILE A 215 -22.21 6.11 1.99
C ILE A 215 -23.19 6.15 3.16
N LEU A 216 -22.77 6.71 4.30
CA LEU A 216 -23.66 7.02 5.43
C LEU A 216 -24.81 7.92 4.99
#